data_AF-A0AAJ0UIW2-F1
#
_entry.id   AF-A0AAJ0UIW2-F1
#
_cell.length_a   1.000
_cell.length_b   1.000
_cell.length_c   1.000
_cell.angle_alpha   90.00
_cell.angle_beta   90.00
_cell.angle_gamma   90.00
#
_symmetry.space_group_name_H-M   'P 1'
#
loop_
_entity.id
_entity.type
_entity.pdbx_description
1 polymer ?
#
loop_
_entity_poly.entity_id
_entity_poly.type
_entity_poly.pdbx_seq_one_letter_code
_entity_poly.pdbx_strand_id
1 'polypeptide(L)'
;MNCLSFRRQLLVDPQSRQADLQAHAAQCAPCARALKRALAFEASLKAALLLDYSDGNDDDAHREGESDDRGDADPQESVYCVNGC
;
A
#
# COMPACT_ATOMS: atom_id res chain seq x y z
N MET A 1 -10.38 15.83 30.62
CA MET A 1 -9.37 14.76 30.83
C MET A 1 -8.06 15.28 31.46
N ASN A 2 -7.19 14.39 31.98
CA ASN A 2 -5.84 14.74 32.47
C ASN A 2 -4.74 14.50 31.40
N CYS A 3 -3.52 15.03 31.63
CA CYS A 3 -2.40 14.95 30.66
C CYS A 3 -1.98 13.51 30.32
N LEU A 4 -2.01 12.59 31.28
CA LEU A 4 -1.59 11.21 31.06
C LEU A 4 -2.62 10.46 30.20
N SER A 5 -3.90 10.62 30.49
CA SER A 5 -5.00 10.10 29.67
C SER A 5 -4.96 10.68 28.25
N PHE A 6 -4.69 11.99 28.11
CA PHE A 6 -4.48 12.63 26.82
C PHE A 6 -3.35 11.97 26.03
N ARG A 7 -2.18 11.75 26.67
CA ARG A 7 -1.03 11.13 26.00
C ARG A 7 -1.31 9.69 25.58
N ARG A 8 -2.00 8.91 26.41
CA ARG A 8 -2.41 7.55 26.06
C ARG A 8 -3.33 7.58 24.84
N GLN A 9 -4.35 8.42 24.86
CA GLN A 9 -5.30 8.52 23.76
C GLN A 9 -4.65 9.04 22.47
N LEU A 10 -3.72 9.99 22.57
CA LEU A 10 -2.95 10.51 21.44
C LEU A 10 -2.13 9.43 20.73
N LEU A 11 -1.62 8.44 21.47
CA LEU A 11 -0.87 7.31 20.90
C LEU A 11 -1.78 6.26 20.25
N VAL A 12 -3.06 6.23 20.59
CA VAL A 12 -4.04 5.30 20.01
C VAL A 12 -4.63 5.88 18.73
N ASP A 13 -5.10 7.13 18.80
CA ASP A 13 -5.70 7.82 17.66
C ASP A 13 -5.43 9.33 17.79
N PRO A 14 -4.41 9.86 17.08
CA PRO A 14 -4.07 11.28 17.11
C PRO A 14 -5.05 12.16 16.33
N GLN A 15 -5.91 11.59 15.46
CA GLN A 15 -6.90 12.32 14.66
C GLN A 15 -8.30 12.34 15.29
N SER A 16 -8.43 11.76 16.49
CA SER A 16 -9.69 11.65 17.21
C SER A 16 -10.38 13.01 17.40
N ARG A 17 -11.69 13.05 17.14
CA ARG A 17 -12.54 14.24 17.32
C ARG A 17 -13.20 14.33 18.70
N GLN A 18 -12.70 13.60 19.69
CA GLN A 18 -13.24 13.67 21.06
C GLN A 18 -13.14 15.10 21.60
N ALA A 19 -14.27 15.63 22.09
CA ALA A 19 -14.35 16.99 22.63
C ALA A 19 -13.35 17.22 23.77
N ASP A 20 -13.16 16.21 24.63
CA ASP A 20 -12.22 16.26 25.76
C ASP A 20 -10.75 16.43 25.34
N LEU A 21 -10.34 15.78 24.25
CA LEU A 21 -8.98 15.93 23.70
C LEU A 21 -8.76 17.35 23.17
N GLN A 22 -9.72 17.86 22.41
CA GLN A 22 -9.63 19.20 21.85
C GLN A 22 -9.62 20.27 22.94
N ALA A 23 -10.51 20.15 23.92
CA ALA A 23 -10.56 21.05 25.07
C ALA A 23 -9.25 21.02 25.87
N HIS A 24 -8.67 19.83 26.10
CA HIS A 24 -7.41 19.71 26.82
C HIS A 24 -6.22 20.27 26.03
N ALA A 25 -6.14 20.01 24.72
CA ALA A 25 -5.10 20.57 23.88
C ALA A 25 -5.15 22.11 23.83
N ALA A 26 -6.35 22.69 23.83
CA ALA A 26 -6.52 24.15 23.88
C ALA A 26 -6.01 24.78 25.19
N GLN A 27 -6.11 24.04 26.31
CA GLN A 27 -5.77 24.55 27.63
C GLN A 27 -4.35 24.15 28.10
N CYS A 28 -3.68 23.22 27.41
CA CYS A 28 -2.41 22.65 27.84
C CYS A 28 -1.35 22.71 26.73
N ALA A 29 -0.48 23.71 26.77
CA ALA A 29 0.59 23.93 25.80
C ALA A 29 1.51 22.70 25.53
N PRO A 30 1.98 21.93 26.53
CA PRO A 30 2.79 20.75 26.24
C PRO A 30 2.02 19.64 25.52
N CYS A 31 0.73 19.47 25.81
CA CYS A 31 -0.14 18.52 25.12
C CYS A 31 -0.48 18.99 23.70
N ALA A 32 -0.72 20.29 23.50
CA ALA A 32 -0.90 20.89 22.18
C ALA A 32 0.31 20.64 21.26
N ARG A 33 1.53 20.84 21.79
CA ARG A 33 2.77 20.57 21.05
C ARG A 33 2.91 19.10 20.68
N ALA A 34 2.50 18.19 21.56
CA ALA A 34 2.53 16.76 21.28
C ALA A 34 1.55 16.37 20.18
N LEU A 35 0.32 16.90 20.23
CA LEU A 35 -0.69 16.69 19.20
C LEU A 35 -0.21 17.18 17.84
N LYS A 36 0.36 18.39 17.78
CA LYS A 36 0.91 18.93 16.53
C LYS A 36 1.99 18.03 15.92
N ARG A 37 2.88 17.47 16.75
CA ARG A 37 3.93 16.53 16.27
C ARG A 37 3.32 15.22 15.77
N ALA A 38 2.34 14.67 16.48
CA ALA A 38 1.69 13.43 16.08
C ALA A 38 0.98 13.61 14.72
N LEU A 39 0.21 14.70 14.55
CA LEU A 39 -0.47 15.00 13.29
C LEU A 39 0.50 15.23 12.12
N ALA A 40 1.63 15.91 12.37
CA ALA A 40 2.66 16.08 11.34
C ALA A 40 3.30 14.75 10.94
N PHE A 41 3.54 13.86 11.91
CA PHE A 41 4.04 12.52 11.65
C PHE A 41 3.05 11.70 10.80
N GLU A 42 1.78 11.67 11.17
CA GLU A 42 0.73 10.98 10.41
C GLU A 42 0.65 11.48 8.96
N ALA A 43 0.73 12.80 8.74
CA ALA A 43 0.75 13.36 7.41
C ALA A 43 1.97 12.90 6.59
N SER A 44 3.16 12.88 7.22
CA SER A 44 4.38 12.39 6.57
C SER A 44 4.34 10.89 6.27
N LEU A 45 3.78 10.09 7.19
CA LEU A 45 3.60 8.66 7.01
C LEU A 45 2.64 8.37 5.87
N LYS A 46 1.49 9.06 5.84
CA LYS A 46 0.53 8.95 4.75
C LYS A 46 1.17 9.28 3.40
N ALA A 47 1.93 10.37 3.31
CA ALA A 47 2.63 10.75 2.09
C ALA A 47 3.64 9.68 1.65
N ALA A 48 4.38 9.08 2.58
CA ALA A 48 5.34 8.02 2.28
C ALA A 48 4.68 6.69 1.86
N LEU A 49 3.47 6.42 2.36
CA LEU A 49 2.70 5.21 2.03
C LEU A 49 1.85 5.34 0.76
N LEU A 50 1.59 6.55 0.27
CA LEU A 50 1.05 6.73 -1.07
C LEU A 50 2.14 6.37 -2.08
N LEU A 51 2.19 5.09 -2.46
CA LEU A 51 2.83 4.67 -3.71
C LEU A 51 1.94 5.17 -4.84
N ASP A 52 2.51 6.00 -5.72
CA ASP A 52 1.90 6.28 -7.01
C ASP A 52 1.88 4.96 -7.79
N TYR A 53 0.76 4.24 -7.73
CA TYR A 53 0.39 3.26 -8.74
C TYR A 53 0.10 4.03 -10.03
N SER A 54 1.14 4.61 -10.64
CA SER A 54 1.14 4.82 -12.08
C SER A 54 1.24 3.42 -12.66
N ASP A 55 0.05 2.85 -12.89
CA ASP A 55 -0.21 1.61 -13.60
C ASP A 55 0.77 1.51 -14.78
N GLY A 56 1.67 0.54 -14.68
CA GLY A 56 2.57 0.22 -15.78
C GLY A 56 1.83 -0.55 -16.85
N ASN A 57 2.37 -0.46 -18.06
CA ASN A 57 2.20 -1.43 -19.15
C ASN A 57 1.09 -1.16 -20.17
N ASP A 58 1.03 0.06 -20.71
CA ASP A 58 0.81 0.17 -22.16
C ASP A 58 2.15 -0.20 -22.85
N ASP A 59 2.10 -1.02 -23.89
CA ASP A 59 3.22 -1.44 -24.78
C ASP A 59 3.77 -2.88 -24.62
N ASP A 60 2.96 -3.86 -24.22
CA ASP A 60 3.14 -5.24 -24.74
C ASP A 60 2.44 -5.36 -26.11
N ALA A 61 3.00 -4.67 -27.12
CA ALA A 61 2.62 -4.84 -28.51
C ALA A 61 3.22 -6.14 -29.09
N HIS A 62 2.97 -7.29 -28.47
CA HIS A 62 3.15 -8.59 -29.12
C HIS A 62 1.81 -9.06 -29.69
N ARG A 63 1.47 -8.55 -30.87
CA ARG A 63 0.63 -9.32 -31.80
C ARG A 63 1.48 -9.64 -33.01
N GLU A 64 2.26 -10.70 -32.87
CA GLU A 64 2.82 -11.40 -34.02
C GLU A 64 1.64 -11.84 -34.88
N GLY A 65 1.45 -11.15 -35.99
CA GLY A 65 0.62 -11.61 -37.08
C GLY A 65 1.29 -12.82 -37.68
N GLU A 66 1.04 -13.98 -37.09
CA GLU A 66 1.33 -15.29 -37.66
C GLU A 66 0.50 -15.41 -38.93
N SER A 67 1.10 -15.05 -40.07
CA SER A 67 0.54 -15.27 -41.39
C SER A 67 1.05 -16.62 -41.92
N ASP A 68 0.14 -17.59 -41.86
CA ASP A 68 -0.12 -18.62 -42.86
C ASP A 68 1.02 -19.11 -43.77
N ASP A 69 1.16 -20.45 -43.72
CA ASP A 69 1.29 -21.33 -44.87
C ASP A 69 2.70 -21.52 -45.46
N ARG A 70 3.30 -22.68 -45.14
CA ARG A 70 3.77 -23.66 -46.15
C ARG A 70 4.34 -24.94 -45.53
N GLY A 71 3.61 -26.03 -45.77
CA GLY A 71 4.11 -27.39 -45.99
C GLY A 71 4.81 -28.07 -44.80
N ASP A 72 4.93 -29.37 -44.72
CA ASP A 72 4.43 -30.54 -45.44
C ASP A 72 5.01 -31.69 -44.59
N ALA A 73 4.20 -32.72 -44.26
CA ALA A 73 4.55 -34.06 -43.76
C ALA A 73 5.69 -34.23 -42.68
N ASP A 74 5.53 -34.98 -41.60
CA ASP A 74 5.21 -36.41 -41.59
C ASP A 74 4.93 -36.87 -40.13
N PRO A 75 4.07 -37.89 -39.89
CA PRO A 75 3.58 -38.23 -38.57
C PRO A 75 4.08 -39.60 -38.08
N GLN A 76 5.20 -39.70 -37.33
CA GLN A 76 5.61 -40.95 -36.63
C GLN A 76 6.36 -40.61 -35.33
N GLU A 77 5.76 -40.82 -34.17
CA GLU A 77 5.73 -42.06 -33.35
C GLU A 77 6.78 -42.05 -32.23
N SER A 78 6.31 -42.39 -31.01
CA SER A 78 7.05 -43.04 -29.93
C SER A 78 8.06 -42.15 -29.16
N VAL A 79 8.16 -42.13 -27.84
CA VAL A 79 7.99 -43.19 -26.82
C VAL A 79 7.64 -42.53 -25.48
N TYR A 80 6.63 -43.06 -24.79
CA TYR A 80 6.45 -42.89 -23.35
C TYR A 80 7.49 -43.70 -22.59
N CYS A 81 8.23 -43.08 -21.65
CA CYS A 81 8.86 -43.69 -20.47
C CYS A 81 9.11 -42.54 -19.45
N VAL A 82 8.23 -42.27 -18.48
CA VAL A 82 8.00 -42.95 -17.17
C VAL A 82 9.06 -42.59 -16.10
N ASN A 83 8.58 -41.87 -15.05
CA ASN A 83 8.95 -41.80 -13.62
C ASN A 83 10.45 -41.87 -13.22
N GLY A 84 10.98 -40.98 -12.38
CA GLY A 84 10.51 -40.77 -11.00
C GLY A 84 11.32 -41.64 -10.03
N CYS A 85 12.51 -41.18 -9.62
CA CYS A 85 13.23 -41.45 -8.38
C CYS A 85 14.51 -40.58 -8.34
#